data_AF-A0A961SGB8-F1
#
_entry.id   AF-A0A961SGB8-F1
#
_cell.length_a   1.000
_cell.length_b   1.000
_cell.length_c   1.000
_cell.angle_alpha   90.00
_cell.angle_beta   90.00
_cell.angle_gamma   90.00
#
_symmetry.space_group_name_H-M   'P 1'
#
loop_
_entity.id
_entity.type
_entity.pdbx_description
1 polymer ?
#
loop_
_entity_poly.entity_id
_entity_poly.type
_entity_poly.pdbx_seq_one_letter_code
_entity_poly.pdbx_strand_id
1 'polypeptide(L)'
;LLGLVGSEGADVMHFAEFGVIVMLFLVGLELQPSKLWALRKPILGLGGLQVVATAAAIGGAGLALGLAWQTALTVGLILAMSSTAIVLQSLNERGLMKTAAGQSCFSVLLFQDIAVIPILALLPLIGAGHGEAEHGTSLIATLPGWAQALAVLAAASAIILAGRYLMRPLFRMIAASGIREIFVAFALVIVVGITLLMQFVGLSA
;
A
#
# COMPACT_ATOMS: atom_id res chain seq x y z
N LEU A 1 -39.30 -7.67 22.90
CA LEU A 1 -40.22 -6.96 21.98
C LEU A 1 -39.47 -5.73 21.45
N LEU A 2 -38.55 -5.80 20.50
CA LEU A 2 -38.65 -6.42 19.18
C LEU A 2 -37.26 -6.92 18.74
N GLY A 3 -37.06 -8.23 18.66
CA GLY A 3 -35.86 -8.83 18.08
C GLY A 3 -35.87 -8.72 16.56
N LEU A 4 -35.67 -7.51 16.04
CA LEU A 4 -35.69 -7.17 14.61
C LEU A 4 -34.29 -7.09 13.96
N VAL A 5 -33.26 -7.56 14.66
CA VAL A 5 -31.95 -7.78 14.02
C VAL A 5 -31.66 -9.26 14.19
N GLY A 6 -32.13 -10.03 13.20
CA GLY A 6 -31.66 -11.38 12.98
C GLY A 6 -30.15 -11.38 12.80
N SER A 7 -29.55 -12.53 13.01
CA SER A 7 -28.15 -12.86 12.72
C SER A 7 -27.74 -12.71 11.24
N GLU A 8 -28.39 -11.83 10.48
CA GLU A 8 -28.26 -11.59 9.04
C GLU A 8 -27.38 -10.36 8.72
N GLY A 9 -26.93 -9.61 9.73
CA GLY A 9 -26.04 -8.44 9.53
C GLY A 9 -24.67 -8.79 8.93
N ALA A 10 -24.19 -10.02 9.11
CA ALA A 10 -22.95 -10.50 8.52
C ALA A 10 -23.10 -10.77 7.01
N ASP A 11 -24.23 -11.34 6.58
CA ASP A 11 -24.50 -11.68 5.18
C ASP A 11 -24.74 -10.42 4.33
N VAL A 12 -25.43 -9.41 4.87
CA VAL A 12 -25.64 -8.12 4.18
C VAL A 12 -24.32 -7.36 4.01
N MET A 13 -23.41 -7.43 5.00
CA MET A 13 -22.08 -6.81 4.92
C MET A 13 -21.24 -7.48 3.82
N HIS A 14 -21.22 -8.81 3.76
CA HIS A 14 -20.52 -9.56 2.71
C HIS A 14 -21.06 -9.23 1.31
N PHE A 15 -22.38 -9.07 1.17
CA PHE A 15 -22.98 -8.70 -0.11
C PHE A 15 -22.65 -7.26 -0.53
N ALA A 16 -22.60 -6.33 0.43
CA ALA A 16 -22.17 -4.94 0.19
C ALA A 16 -20.69 -4.86 -0.21
N GLU A 17 -19.81 -5.60 0.49
CA GLU A 17 -18.38 -5.70 0.14
C GLU A 17 -18.18 -6.28 -1.27
N PHE A 18 -18.94 -7.32 -1.63
CA PHE A 18 -18.91 -7.88 -2.98
C PHE A 18 -19.35 -6.89 -4.05
N GLY A 19 -20.43 -6.13 -3.80
CA GLY A 19 -20.90 -5.07 -4.70
C GLY A 19 -19.86 -3.97 -4.92
N VAL A 20 -19.15 -3.58 -3.86
CA VAL A 20 -18.05 -2.61 -3.92
C VAL A 20 -16.87 -3.16 -4.73
N ILE A 21 -16.48 -4.42 -4.55
CA ILE A 21 -15.39 -5.06 -5.31
C ILE A 21 -15.72 -5.09 -6.81
N VAL A 22 -16.94 -5.49 -7.18
CA VAL A 22 -17.38 -5.50 -8.59
C VAL A 22 -17.38 -4.09 -9.17
N MET A 23 -17.80 -3.08 -8.39
CA MET A 23 -17.78 -1.68 -8.81
C MET A 23 -16.35 -1.16 -9.01
N LEU A 24 -15.43 -1.44 -8.09
CA LEU A 24 -14.01 -1.08 -8.21
C LEU A 24 -13.34 -1.77 -9.41
N PHE A 25 -13.70 -3.02 -9.69
CA PHE A 25 -13.25 -3.74 -10.88
C PHE A 25 -13.75 -3.08 -12.17
N LEU A 26 -15.04 -2.71 -12.22
CA LEU A 26 -15.66 -2.04 -13.36
C LEU A 26 -15.04 -0.65 -13.59
N VAL A 27 -14.83 0.13 -12.52
CA VAL A 27 -14.10 1.41 -12.57
C VAL A 27 -12.68 1.20 -13.10
N GLY A 28 -12.00 0.12 -12.68
CA GLY A 28 -10.69 -0.28 -13.19
C GLY A 28 -10.68 -0.58 -14.69
N LEU A 29 -11.73 -1.23 -15.22
CA LEU A 29 -11.89 -1.50 -16.65
C LEU A 29 -12.29 -0.28 -17.48
N GLU A 30 -13.00 0.68 -16.87
CA GLU A 30 -13.41 1.94 -17.50
C GLU A 30 -12.27 2.99 -17.49
N LEU A 31 -11.25 2.79 -16.64
CA LEU A 31 -10.07 3.63 -16.54
C LEU A 31 -9.12 3.43 -17.71
N GLN A 32 -9.17 4.38 -18.64
CA GLN A 32 -8.22 4.44 -19.76
C GLN A 32 -6.84 4.93 -19.26
N PRO A 33 -5.74 4.21 -19.52
CA PRO A 33 -4.39 4.59 -19.10
C PRO A 33 -3.96 5.99 -19.59
N SER A 34 -4.43 6.37 -20.78
CA SER A 34 -4.20 7.70 -21.37
C SER A 34 -4.82 8.83 -20.54
N LYS A 35 -6.00 8.60 -19.93
CA LYS A 35 -6.64 9.57 -19.01
C LYS A 35 -5.84 9.70 -17.73
N LEU A 36 -5.32 8.60 -17.18
CA LEU A 36 -4.44 8.62 -16.01
C LEU A 36 -3.20 9.49 -16.25
N TRP A 37 -2.59 9.33 -17.44
CA TRP A 37 -1.39 10.08 -17.81
C TRP A 37 -1.64 11.59 -17.98
N ALA A 38 -2.86 11.97 -18.40
CA ALA A 38 -3.30 13.36 -18.44
C ALA A 38 -3.51 13.95 -17.03
N LEU A 39 -3.90 13.12 -16.07
CA LEU A 39 -4.15 13.50 -14.68
C LEU A 39 -2.89 13.53 -13.79
N ARG A 40 -1.70 13.20 -14.31
CA ARG A 40 -0.45 13.15 -13.51
C ARG A 40 -0.13 14.44 -12.74
N LYS A 41 -0.45 15.60 -13.32
CA LYS A 41 -0.25 16.91 -12.67
C LYS A 41 -1.23 17.12 -11.50
N PRO A 42 -2.55 16.93 -11.68
CA PRO A 42 -3.51 16.88 -10.58
C PRO A 42 -3.14 15.87 -9.48
N ILE A 43 -2.75 14.65 -9.85
CA ILE A 43 -2.41 13.57 -8.88
C ILE A 43 -1.23 14.00 -8.00
N LEU A 44 -0.11 14.41 -8.60
CA LEU A 44 1.08 14.82 -7.84
C LEU A 44 0.91 16.17 -7.16
N GLY A 45 0.19 17.10 -7.78
CA GLY A 45 -0.04 18.45 -7.27
C GLY A 45 -1.10 18.49 -6.18
N LEU A 46 -2.37 18.29 -6.54
CA LEU A 46 -3.50 18.37 -5.61
C LEU A 46 -3.52 17.19 -4.64
N GLY A 47 -3.32 15.96 -5.13
CA GLY A 47 -3.30 14.76 -4.29
C GLY A 47 -2.17 14.79 -3.27
N GLY A 48 -0.95 15.07 -3.73
CA GLY A 48 0.21 15.25 -2.86
C GLY A 48 0.04 16.36 -1.84
N LEU A 49 -0.43 17.54 -2.27
CA LEU A 49 -0.64 18.67 -1.37
C LEU A 49 -1.70 18.35 -0.30
N GLN A 50 -2.80 17.68 -0.67
CA GLN A 50 -3.84 17.31 0.29
C GLN A 50 -3.28 16.37 1.37
N VAL A 51 -2.60 15.29 0.97
CA VAL A 51 -2.06 14.30 1.92
C VAL A 51 -1.01 14.92 2.83
N VAL A 52 -0.10 15.72 2.28
CA VAL A 52 0.94 16.39 3.08
C VAL A 52 0.32 17.41 4.03
N ALA A 53 -0.64 18.20 3.58
CA ALA A 53 -1.30 19.20 4.42
C ALA A 53 -2.10 18.55 5.56
N THR A 54 -2.86 17.48 5.30
CA THR A 54 -3.60 16.77 6.35
C THR A 54 -2.67 16.05 7.31
N ALA A 55 -1.64 15.37 6.81
CA ALA A 55 -0.66 14.71 7.67
C ALA A 55 0.10 15.70 8.55
N ALA A 56 0.47 16.88 8.01
CA ALA A 56 1.11 17.94 8.76
C ALA A 56 0.17 18.57 9.80
N ALA A 57 -1.10 18.80 9.45
CA ALA A 57 -2.08 19.35 10.39
C ALA A 57 -2.35 18.39 11.57
N ILE A 58 -2.58 17.11 11.28
CA ILE A 58 -2.83 16.07 12.29
C ILE A 58 -1.56 15.80 13.10
N GLY A 59 -0.40 15.68 12.45
CA GLY A 59 0.88 15.50 13.13
C GLY A 59 1.24 16.70 14.00
N GLY A 60 0.98 17.93 13.53
CA GLY A 60 1.16 19.15 14.31
C GLY A 60 0.28 19.19 15.56
N ALA A 61 -0.98 18.75 15.44
CA ALA A 61 -1.85 18.56 16.60
C ALA A 61 -1.29 17.50 17.57
N GLY A 62 -0.76 16.39 17.05
CA GLY A 62 -0.09 15.36 17.85
C GLY A 62 1.11 15.89 18.63
N LEU A 63 1.95 16.72 18.01
CA LEU A 63 3.06 17.40 18.69
C LEU A 63 2.58 18.33 19.81
N ALA A 64 1.49 19.08 19.56
CA ALA A 64 0.90 19.96 20.56
C ALA A 64 0.32 19.20 21.76
N LEU A 65 -0.10 17.94 21.55
CA LEU A 65 -0.54 17.02 22.61
C LEU A 65 0.62 16.32 23.33
N GLY A 66 1.88 16.65 23.00
CA GLY A 66 3.07 16.10 23.66
C GLY A 66 3.54 14.76 23.11
N LEU A 67 3.06 14.33 21.94
CA LEU A 67 3.59 13.12 21.28
C LEU A 67 5.01 13.36 20.76
N ALA A 68 5.83 12.31 20.81
CA ALA A 68 7.12 12.32 20.11
C ALA A 68 6.91 12.56 18.61
N TRP A 69 7.84 13.26 17.95
CA TRP A 69 7.67 13.66 16.55
C TRP A 69 7.51 12.47 15.60
N GLN A 70 8.13 11.33 15.91
CA GLN A 70 8.00 10.09 15.16
C GLN A 70 6.56 9.55 15.22
N THR A 71 5.99 9.50 16.42
CA THR A 71 4.62 9.05 16.67
C THR A 71 3.62 10.02 16.05
N ALA A 72 3.84 11.33 16.22
CA ALA A 72 2.99 12.36 15.65
C ALA A 72 2.96 12.32 14.11
N LEU A 73 4.13 12.15 13.47
CA LEU A 73 4.23 11.98 12.02
C LEU A 73 3.54 10.69 11.54
N THR A 74 3.77 9.58 12.24
CA THR A 74 3.14 8.28 11.93
C THR A 74 1.61 8.37 12.00
N VAL A 75 1.08 8.95 13.08
CA VAL A 75 -0.36 9.19 13.24
C VAL A 75 -0.88 10.12 12.15
N GLY A 76 -0.16 11.20 11.84
CA GLY A 76 -0.52 12.12 10.77
C GLY A 76 -0.63 11.45 9.41
N LEU A 77 0.34 10.61 9.04
CA LEU A 77 0.34 9.87 7.77
C LEU A 77 -0.80 8.86 7.68
N ILE A 78 -1.06 8.10 8.76
CA ILE A 78 -2.13 7.10 8.80
C ILE A 78 -3.51 7.77 8.71
N LEU A 79 -3.74 8.82 9.50
CA LEU A 79 -5.04 9.51 9.55
C LEU A 79 -5.29 10.43 8.34
N ALA A 80 -4.27 10.72 7.53
CA ALA A 80 -4.42 11.47 6.28
C ALA A 80 -5.10 10.65 5.16
N MET A 81 -5.14 9.32 5.28
CA MET A 81 -5.66 8.42 4.25
C MET A 81 -7.20 8.39 4.22
N SER A 82 -7.77 8.20 3.03
CA SER A 82 -9.21 8.10 2.79
C SER A 82 -9.57 6.74 2.17
N SER A 83 -10.81 6.29 2.39
CA SER A 83 -11.30 5.05 1.77
C SER A 83 -11.76 5.31 0.33
N THR A 84 -10.99 4.83 -0.64
CA THR A 84 -11.28 4.98 -2.08
C THR A 84 -12.66 4.43 -2.45
N ALA A 85 -12.99 3.24 -1.97
CA ALA A 85 -14.28 2.59 -2.22
C ALA A 85 -15.48 3.47 -1.82
N ILE A 86 -15.47 3.92 -0.56
CA ILE A 86 -16.61 4.65 0.02
C ILE A 86 -16.75 6.02 -0.65
N VAL A 87 -15.65 6.72 -0.90
CA VAL A 87 -15.68 8.05 -1.50
C VAL A 87 -16.13 7.98 -2.96
N LEU A 88 -15.61 7.04 -3.76
CA LEU A 88 -16.02 6.89 -5.15
C LEU A 88 -17.47 6.44 -5.26
N GLN A 89 -17.92 5.52 -4.39
CA GLN A 89 -19.31 5.13 -4.34
C GLN A 89 -20.22 6.32 -4.02
N SER A 90 -19.90 7.10 -3.00
CA SER A 90 -20.72 8.26 -2.62
C SER A 90 -20.73 9.34 -3.70
N LEU A 91 -19.61 9.58 -4.38
CA LEU A 91 -19.56 10.50 -5.53
C LEU A 91 -20.41 9.99 -6.69
N ASN A 92 -20.45 8.69 -6.92
CA ASN A 92 -21.26 8.09 -7.98
C ASN A 92 -22.75 8.14 -7.65
N GLU A 93 -23.14 7.80 -6.42
CA GLU A 93 -24.53 7.90 -5.93
C GLU A 93 -25.07 9.34 -6.00
N ARG A 94 -24.21 10.34 -5.78
CA ARG A 94 -24.55 11.76 -5.89
C ARG A 94 -24.39 12.32 -7.30
N GLY A 95 -23.95 11.52 -8.28
CA GLY A 95 -23.72 11.96 -9.66
C GLY A 95 -22.57 12.98 -9.82
N LEU A 96 -21.67 13.09 -8.85
CA LEU A 96 -20.62 14.10 -8.79
C LEU A 96 -19.33 13.71 -9.52
N MET A 97 -19.20 12.47 -9.98
CA MET A 97 -17.97 11.93 -10.60
C MET A 97 -17.43 12.77 -11.77
N LYS A 98 -18.31 13.38 -12.58
CA LYS A 98 -17.93 14.18 -13.75
C LYS A 98 -17.62 15.64 -13.42
N THR A 99 -17.87 16.09 -12.19
CA THR A 99 -17.63 17.47 -11.75
C THR A 99 -16.14 17.72 -11.48
N ALA A 100 -15.74 18.99 -11.47
CA ALA A 100 -14.37 19.37 -11.10
C ALA A 100 -13.99 18.89 -9.68
N ALA A 101 -14.96 18.91 -8.75
CA ALA A 101 -14.79 18.41 -7.39
C ALA A 101 -14.59 16.89 -7.37
N GLY A 102 -15.40 16.13 -8.13
CA GLY A 102 -15.27 14.67 -8.26
C GLY A 102 -13.92 14.26 -8.85
N GLN A 103 -13.45 14.95 -9.90
CA GLN A 103 -12.13 14.69 -10.49
C GLN A 103 -10.97 15.04 -9.53
N SER A 104 -11.14 16.07 -8.71
CA SER A 104 -10.16 16.44 -7.68
C SER A 104 -10.09 15.38 -6.57
N CYS A 105 -11.24 14.92 -6.06
CA CYS A 105 -11.30 13.81 -5.10
C CYS A 105 -10.67 12.53 -5.67
N PHE A 106 -11.01 12.17 -6.91
CA PHE A 106 -10.41 11.01 -7.57
C PHE A 106 -8.88 11.12 -7.67
N SER A 107 -8.35 12.31 -8.00
CA SER A 107 -6.91 12.54 -8.08
C SER A 107 -6.20 12.37 -6.73
N VAL A 108 -6.86 12.79 -5.64
CA VAL A 108 -6.36 12.60 -4.27
C VAL A 108 -6.36 11.11 -3.90
N LEU A 109 -7.45 10.40 -4.12
CA LEU A 109 -7.56 8.96 -3.81
C LEU A 109 -6.52 8.13 -4.57
N LEU A 110 -6.33 8.41 -5.85
CA LEU A 110 -5.33 7.72 -6.65
C LEU A 110 -3.90 8.00 -6.17
N PHE A 111 -3.63 9.24 -5.72
CA PHE A 111 -2.35 9.55 -5.11
C PHE A 111 -2.15 8.76 -3.81
N GLN A 112 -3.18 8.65 -2.97
CA GLN A 112 -3.15 7.87 -1.73
C GLN A 112 -2.87 6.39 -2.00
N ASP A 113 -3.58 5.76 -2.93
CA ASP A 113 -3.36 4.36 -3.30
C ASP A 113 -1.91 4.10 -3.76
N ILE A 114 -1.32 5.04 -4.52
CA ILE A 114 0.08 4.96 -4.97
C ILE A 114 1.06 5.21 -3.80
N ALA A 115 0.75 6.15 -2.91
CA ALA A 115 1.63 6.58 -1.83
C ALA A 115 1.62 5.64 -0.61
N VAL A 116 0.59 4.81 -0.45
CA VAL A 116 0.45 3.88 0.69
C VAL A 116 1.65 2.96 0.83
N ILE A 117 2.13 2.33 -0.25
CA ILE A 117 3.27 1.40 -0.20
C ILE A 117 4.54 2.12 0.28
N PRO A 118 4.97 3.24 -0.34
CA PRO A 118 6.09 4.04 0.18
C PRO A 118 5.92 4.49 1.63
N ILE A 119 4.72 4.94 2.02
CA ILE A 119 4.45 5.40 3.40
C ILE A 119 4.64 4.25 4.38
N LEU A 120 4.04 3.08 4.12
CA LEU A 120 4.17 1.90 4.99
C LEU A 120 5.63 1.43 5.09
N ALA A 121 6.40 1.51 4.01
CA ALA A 121 7.83 1.20 4.03
C ALA A 121 8.66 2.22 4.85
N LEU A 122 8.21 3.47 4.94
CA LEU A 122 8.87 4.53 5.71
C LEU A 122 8.55 4.47 7.21
N LEU A 123 7.37 3.98 7.61
CA LEU A 123 6.95 3.97 9.02
C LEU A 123 7.94 3.25 9.96
N PRO A 124 8.46 2.05 9.64
CA PRO A 124 9.47 1.39 10.49
C PRO A 124 10.76 2.19 10.63
N LEU A 125 11.18 2.91 9.58
CA LEU A 125 12.39 3.74 9.60
C LEU A 125 12.23 4.98 10.51
N ILE A 126 11.01 5.50 10.60
CA ILE A 126 10.66 6.66 11.44
C ILE A 126 10.45 6.22 12.89
N GLY A 127 9.81 5.06 13.11
CA GLY A 127 9.41 4.53 14.41
C GLY A 127 10.52 3.84 15.23
N ALA A 128 11.80 4.09 14.95
CA ALA A 128 12.93 3.49 15.69
C ALA A 128 13.01 4.03 17.13
N GLY A 129 12.09 3.56 17.97
CA GLY A 129 12.05 3.67 19.42
C GLY A 129 11.49 2.37 19.99
N HIS A 130 12.38 1.42 20.26
CA HIS A 130 12.23 0.29 21.19
C HIS A 130 10.89 -0.49 21.20
N GLY A 131 10.36 -0.83 20.03
CA GLY A 131 9.79 -2.16 19.90
C GLY A 131 10.97 -3.10 19.73
N GLU A 132 11.17 -4.05 20.65
CA GLU A 132 11.99 -5.21 20.36
C GLU A 132 11.47 -5.82 19.07
N ALA A 133 12.08 -5.43 17.93
CA ALA A 133 12.16 -6.33 16.81
C ALA A 133 12.74 -7.59 17.44
N GLU A 134 11.94 -8.65 17.54
CA GLU A 134 12.49 -9.99 17.68
C GLU A 134 13.56 -10.07 16.60
N HIS A 135 14.82 -9.91 17.03
CA HIS A 135 15.97 -10.00 16.17
C HIS A 135 16.07 -11.48 15.82
N GLY A 136 15.20 -11.93 14.91
CA GLY A 136 15.34 -13.20 14.24
C GLY A 136 16.67 -13.15 13.51
N THR A 137 17.71 -13.72 14.13
CA THR A 137 19.02 -14.06 13.57
C THR A 137 19.48 -13.16 12.42
N SER A 138 19.48 -11.83 12.61
CA SER A 138 19.99 -10.92 11.59
C SER A 138 21.51 -10.97 11.64
N LEU A 139 22.13 -11.59 10.63
CA LEU A 139 23.59 -11.61 10.44
C LEU A 139 24.18 -10.19 10.29
N ILE A 140 23.33 -9.19 10.10
CA ILE A 140 23.69 -7.80 9.81
C ILE A 140 23.63 -6.93 11.09
N ALA A 141 23.01 -7.43 12.18
CA ALA A 141 22.83 -6.69 13.42
C ALA A 141 24.16 -6.30 14.10
N THR A 142 25.24 -7.04 13.85
CA THR A 142 26.58 -6.77 14.41
C THR A 142 27.40 -5.75 13.60
N LEU A 143 26.90 -5.27 12.45
CA LEU A 143 27.64 -4.34 11.60
C LEU A 143 27.42 -2.86 11.99
N PRO A 144 28.41 -1.97 11.74
CA PRO A 144 28.23 -0.52 11.87
C PRO A 144 27.08 0.00 11.00
N GLY A 145 26.35 1.03 11.44
CA GLY A 145 25.13 1.52 10.76
C GLY A 145 25.29 1.89 9.28
N TRP A 146 26.47 2.35 8.85
CA TRP A 146 26.76 2.61 7.43
C TRP A 146 26.85 1.32 6.61
N ALA A 147 27.36 0.23 7.20
CA ALA A 147 27.46 -1.07 6.57
C ALA A 147 26.10 -1.79 6.55
N GLN A 148 25.24 -1.56 7.54
CA GLN A 148 23.85 -2.00 7.52
C GLN A 148 23.07 -1.35 6.36
N ALA A 149 23.21 -0.03 6.19
CA ALA A 149 22.59 0.69 5.07
C ALA A 149 23.07 0.17 3.70
N LEU A 150 24.38 -0.10 3.56
CA LEU A 150 24.97 -0.71 2.37
C LEU A 150 24.44 -2.12 2.11
N ALA A 151 24.29 -2.94 3.15
CA ALA A 151 23.75 -4.30 3.04
C ALA A 151 22.28 -4.28 2.60
N VAL A 152 21.48 -3.37 3.17
CA VAL A 152 20.08 -3.13 2.78
C VAL A 152 19.98 -2.72 1.30
N LEU A 153 20.80 -1.75 0.87
CA LEU A 153 20.83 -1.29 -0.52
C LEU A 153 21.31 -2.40 -1.47
N ALA A 154 22.30 -3.19 -1.06
CA ALA A 154 22.80 -4.31 -1.85
C ALA A 154 21.74 -5.41 -1.99
N ALA A 155 21.04 -5.75 -0.91
CA ALA A 155 19.96 -6.73 -0.94
C ALA A 155 18.78 -6.27 -1.81
N ALA A 156 18.33 -5.02 -1.65
CA ALA A 156 17.27 -4.46 -2.50
C ALA A 156 17.67 -4.48 -3.98
N SER A 157 18.92 -4.08 -4.28
CA SER A 157 19.46 -4.12 -5.64
C SER A 157 19.54 -5.54 -6.20
N ALA A 158 19.98 -6.51 -5.38
CA ALA A 158 20.08 -7.91 -5.77
C ALA A 158 18.70 -8.51 -6.08
N ILE A 159 17.66 -8.16 -5.32
CA ILE A 159 16.28 -8.61 -5.57
C ILE A 159 15.72 -8.00 -6.85
N ILE A 160 15.94 -6.71 -7.07
CA ILE A 160 15.50 -6.02 -8.29
C ILE A 160 16.20 -6.65 -9.51
N LEU A 161 17.50 -6.90 -9.42
CA LEU A 161 18.28 -7.55 -10.48
C LEU A 161 17.84 -9.00 -10.71
N ALA A 162 17.68 -9.80 -9.66
CA ALA A 162 17.19 -11.17 -9.75
C ALA A 162 15.76 -11.20 -10.34
N GLY A 163 14.87 -10.33 -9.88
CA GLY A 163 13.53 -10.16 -10.42
C GLY A 163 13.54 -9.72 -11.90
N ARG A 164 14.50 -8.92 -12.33
CA ARG A 164 14.60 -8.50 -13.74
C ARG A 164 15.18 -9.57 -14.65
N TYR A 165 16.22 -10.28 -14.20
CA TYR A 165 17.00 -11.20 -15.02
C TYR A 165 16.61 -12.66 -14.88
N LEU A 166 16.27 -13.12 -13.68
CA LEU A 166 15.95 -14.52 -13.39
C LEU A 166 14.47 -14.85 -13.64
N MET A 167 13.60 -13.86 -13.41
CA MET A 167 12.16 -14.06 -13.49
C MET A 167 11.68 -14.30 -14.92
N ARG A 168 12.21 -13.57 -15.90
CA ARG A 168 11.88 -13.75 -17.33
C ARG A 168 12.15 -15.17 -17.86
N PRO A 169 13.34 -15.79 -17.68
CA PRO A 169 13.59 -17.14 -18.16
C PRO A 169 12.83 -18.20 -17.35
N LEU A 170 12.67 -18.04 -16.03
CA LEU A 170 11.93 -18.99 -15.21
C LEU A 170 10.44 -19.03 -15.58
N PHE A 171 9.78 -17.88 -15.72
CA PHE A 171 8.39 -17.85 -16.19
C PHE A 171 8.23 -18.40 -17.60
N ARG A 172 9.23 -18.21 -18.48
CA ARG A 172 9.22 -18.83 -19.82
C ARG A 172 9.35 -20.35 -19.77
N MET A 173 10.20 -20.90 -18.89
CA MET A 173 10.31 -22.35 -18.68
C MET A 173 9.01 -22.95 -18.12
N ILE A 174 8.38 -22.25 -17.17
CA ILE A 174 7.13 -22.71 -16.56
C ILE A 174 5.97 -22.60 -17.53
N ALA A 175 5.89 -21.50 -18.29
CA ALA A 175 4.89 -21.36 -19.36
C ALA A 175 5.03 -22.47 -20.41
N ALA A 176 6.26 -22.91 -20.70
CA ALA A 176 6.51 -24.04 -21.60
C ALA A 176 6.06 -25.41 -21.04
N SER A 177 5.86 -25.54 -19.72
CA SER A 177 5.36 -26.77 -19.10
C SER A 177 3.85 -26.98 -19.31
N GLY A 178 3.09 -25.93 -19.60
CA GLY A 178 1.64 -26.00 -19.85
C GLY A 178 0.77 -26.36 -18.64
N ILE A 179 1.37 -26.62 -17.48
CA ILE A 179 0.66 -27.05 -16.25
C ILE A 179 0.42 -25.82 -15.37
N ARG A 180 -0.86 -25.52 -15.08
CA ARG A 180 -1.27 -24.34 -14.31
C ARG A 180 -0.79 -24.42 -12.86
N GLU A 181 -0.70 -25.63 -12.31
CA GLU A 181 -0.28 -25.94 -10.95
C GLU A 181 1.18 -25.54 -10.72
N ILE A 182 2.07 -25.73 -11.70
CA ILE A 182 3.49 -25.35 -11.61
C ILE A 182 3.61 -23.82 -11.54
N PHE A 183 2.75 -23.09 -12.28
CA PHE A 183 2.73 -21.64 -12.25
C PHE A 183 2.37 -21.09 -10.86
N VAL A 184 1.32 -21.63 -10.25
CA VAL A 184 0.88 -21.24 -8.90
C VAL A 184 1.93 -21.61 -7.84
N ALA A 185 2.45 -22.84 -7.89
CA ALA A 185 3.48 -23.30 -6.96
C ALA A 185 4.73 -22.41 -7.02
N PHE A 186 5.17 -22.05 -8.22
CA PHE A 186 6.33 -21.20 -8.40
C PHE A 186 6.10 -19.76 -7.94
N ALA A 187 4.91 -19.21 -8.20
CA ALA A 187 4.55 -17.90 -7.67
C ALA A 187 4.61 -17.87 -6.14
N LEU A 188 4.11 -18.92 -5.48
CA LEU A 188 4.19 -19.06 -4.02
C LEU A 188 5.64 -19.18 -3.54
N VAL A 189 6.48 -19.99 -4.20
CA VAL A 189 7.90 -20.13 -3.88
C VAL A 189 8.64 -18.80 -4.00
N ILE A 190 8.35 -17.99 -5.03
CA ILE A 190 8.95 -16.66 -5.18
C ILE A 190 8.53 -15.75 -4.03
N VAL A 191 7.23 -15.69 -3.72
CA VAL A 191 6.72 -14.84 -2.64
C VAL A 191 7.40 -15.21 -1.32
N VAL A 192 7.37 -16.50 -0.95
CA VAL A 192 8.02 -17.00 0.26
C VAL A 192 9.53 -16.73 0.24
N GLY A 193 10.19 -16.95 -0.90
CA GLY A 193 11.63 -16.70 -1.05
C GLY A 193 12.00 -15.23 -0.87
N ILE A 194 11.21 -14.30 -1.42
CA ILE A 194 11.41 -12.86 -1.24
C ILE A 194 11.16 -12.48 0.21
N THR A 195 10.10 -13.00 0.83
CA THR A 195 9.77 -12.73 2.25
C THR A 195 10.89 -13.21 3.17
N LEU A 196 11.38 -14.45 3.00
CA LEU A 196 12.50 -14.98 3.78
C LEU A 196 13.76 -14.13 3.59
N LEU A 197 14.07 -13.73 2.36
CA LEU A 197 15.23 -12.90 2.08
C LEU A 197 15.10 -11.50 2.71
N MET A 198 13.91 -10.90 2.68
CA MET A 198 13.61 -9.64 3.38
C MET A 198 13.77 -9.76 4.90
N GLN A 199 13.33 -10.89 5.47
CA GLN A 199 13.49 -11.20 6.88
C GLN A 199 14.98 -11.35 7.25
N PHE A 200 15.77 -12.05 6.42
CA PHE A 200 17.21 -12.19 6.62
C PHE A 200 17.96 -10.85 6.56
N VAL A 201 17.49 -9.91 5.73
CA VAL A 201 18.11 -8.59 5.58
C VAL A 201 17.64 -7.61 6.68
N GLY A 202 16.61 -7.97 7.45
CA GLY A 202 16.02 -7.12 8.49
C GLY A 202 15.17 -5.98 7.94
N LEU A 203 14.69 -6.11 6.69
CA LEU A 203 13.97 -5.05 5.97
C LEU A 203 12.45 -5.06 6.19
N SER A 204 11.87 -6.18 6.62
CA SER A 204 10.45 -6.22 7.05
C SER A 204 10.13 -7.52 7.76
N ALA A 205 9.26 -7.42 8.77
CA ALA A 205 8.22 -8.42 9.07
C ALA A 205 7.00 -8.12 8.19
#